data_AF-A0A9P6BL91-F1
#
_entry.id   AF-A0A9P6BL91-F1
#
_cell.length_a   1.000
_cell.length_b   1.000
_cell.length_c   1.000
_cell.angle_alpha   90.00
_cell.angle_beta   90.00
_cell.angle_gamma   90.00
#
_symmetry.space_group_name_H-M   'P 1'
#
loop_
_entity.id
_entity.type
_entity.pdbx_description
1 polymer ?
#
loop_
_entity_poly.entity_id
_entity_poly.type
_entity_poly.pdbx_seq_one_letter_code
_entity_poly.pdbx_strand_id
1 'polypeptide(L)'
;LDLIDMKEVTEETNDMHLAPWAELLKKEDIKNSPLTPYLDQELLYNNALSLDGTKVCVSTGFTYEHPKLTTESLREVITDFQELGIWPKDSN
;
A
#
# COMPACT_ATOMS: atom_id res chain seq x y z
N LEU A 1 -21.30 -17.45 6.60
CA LEU A 1 -19.91 -17.01 6.41
C LEU A 1 -19.67 -16.06 7.55
N ASP A 2 -19.05 -16.58 8.61
CA ASP A 2 -18.76 -15.81 9.80
C ASP A 2 -18.05 -14.54 9.38
N LEU A 3 -18.68 -13.41 9.68
CA LEU A 3 -18.09 -12.10 9.55
C LEU A 3 -16.85 -12.15 10.44
N ILE A 4 -15.69 -12.43 9.82
CA ILE A 4 -14.43 -11.95 10.36
C ILE A 4 -14.70 -10.50 10.74
N ASP A 5 -14.63 -10.18 12.02
CA ASP A 5 -14.81 -8.80 12.44
C ASP A 5 -13.66 -8.03 11.82
N MET A 6 -13.94 -7.34 10.71
CA MET A 6 -12.94 -6.57 9.98
C MET A 6 -12.26 -5.55 10.89
N LYS A 7 -12.94 -5.17 11.99
CA LYS A 7 -12.35 -4.37 13.06
C LYS A 7 -11.22 -5.13 13.74
N GLU A 8 -11.50 -6.33 14.25
CA GLU A 8 -10.52 -7.18 14.95
C GLU A 8 -9.30 -7.47 14.06
N VAL A 9 -9.52 -7.81 12.78
CA VAL A 9 -8.40 -8.07 11.85
C VAL A 9 -7.59 -6.81 11.56
N THR A 10 -8.24 -5.65 11.45
CA THR A 10 -7.54 -4.38 11.23
C THR A 10 -6.72 -4.00 12.46
N GLU A 11 -7.29 -4.15 13.66
CA GLU A 11 -6.62 -3.90 14.93
C GLU A 11 -5.41 -4.84 15.11
N GLU A 12 -5.58 -6.15 14.90
CA GLU A 12 -4.50 -7.13 14.95
C GLU A 12 -3.40 -6.81 13.94
N THR A 13 -3.76 -6.49 12.70
CA THR A 13 -2.79 -6.13 11.64
C THR A 13 -2.01 -4.88 12.04
N ASN A 14 -2.68 -3.86 12.54
CA ASN A 14 -2.02 -2.63 12.98
C ASN A 14 -1.06 -2.88 14.15
N ASP A 15 -1.50 -3.62 15.17
CA ASP A 15 -0.68 -3.98 16.33
C ASP A 15 0.58 -4.77 15.91
N MET A 16 0.43 -5.68 14.94
CA MET A 16 1.54 -6.48 14.42
C MET A 16 2.56 -5.68 13.61
N HIS A 17 2.16 -4.62 12.90
CA HIS A 17 3.04 -3.98 11.89
C HIS A 17 3.56 -2.59 12.30
N LEU A 18 2.82 -1.82 13.11
CA LEU A 18 3.21 -0.44 13.46
C LEU A 18 4.53 -0.38 14.23
N ALA A 19 4.68 -1.22 15.25
CA ALA A 19 5.91 -1.23 16.07
C ALA A 19 7.12 -1.74 15.28
N PRO A 20 7.07 -2.89 14.56
CA PRO A 20 8.19 -3.32 13.71
C PRO A 20 8.56 -2.29 12.65
N TRP A 21 7.59 -1.61 12.04
CA TRP A 21 7.85 -0.56 11.07
C TRP A 21 8.65 0.59 11.68
N ALA A 22 8.26 1.09 12.85
CA ALA A 22 8.98 2.15 13.55
C ALA A 22 10.42 1.75 13.88
N GLU A 23 10.64 0.50 14.31
CA GLU A 23 11.99 -0.02 14.58
C GLU A 23 12.83 -0.17 13.30
N LEU A 24 12.23 -0.60 12.19
CA LEU A 24 12.90 -0.67 10.89
C LEU A 24 13.35 0.71 10.40
N LEU A 25 12.47 1.71 10.48
CA LEU A 25 12.80 3.09 10.11
C LEU A 25 13.96 3.63 10.98
N LYS A 26 13.91 3.36 12.28
CA LYS A 26 14.95 3.78 13.23
C LYS A 26 16.30 3.10 12.96
N LYS A 27 16.30 1.81 12.63
CA LYS A 27 17.51 1.03 12.30
C LYS A 27 18.23 1.58 11.07
N GLU A 28 17.48 2.07 10.09
CA GLU A 28 18.00 2.60 8.82
C GLU A 28 18.20 4.14 8.85
N ASP A 29 18.12 4.79 10.02
CA ASP A 29 18.17 6.25 10.21
C ASP A 29 17.16 7.05 9.34
N ILE A 30 16.01 6.44 9.04
CA ILE A 30 14.91 7.10 8.32
C ILE A 30 14.08 7.90 9.31
N LYS A 31 14.37 9.20 9.41
CA LYS A 31 13.77 10.08 10.43
C LYS A 31 12.32 10.47 10.17
N ASN A 32 11.94 10.61 8.90
CA ASN A 32 10.60 11.03 8.50
C ASN A 32 10.18 10.24 7.25
N SER A 33 9.37 9.19 7.44
CA SER A 33 8.64 8.57 6.33
C SER A 33 7.21 9.10 6.30
N PRO A 34 6.70 9.56 5.15
CA PRO A 34 5.28 9.87 5.00
C PRO A 34 4.41 8.60 4.90
N LEU A 35 5.03 7.42 4.85
CA LEU A 35 4.36 6.14 4.70
C LEU A 35 4.07 5.52 6.08
N THR A 36 2.91 4.89 6.18
CA THR A 36 2.47 4.21 7.40
C THR A 36 1.88 2.85 7.01
N PRO A 37 2.16 1.78 7.78
CA PRO A 37 1.48 0.51 7.62
C PRO A 37 0.09 0.51 8.30
N TYR A 38 -0.32 1.64 8.90
CA TYR A 38 -1.64 1.78 9.50
C TYR A 38 -2.73 1.55 8.45
N LEU A 39 -3.64 0.65 8.76
CA LEU A 39 -4.80 0.32 7.97
C LEU A 39 -6.04 0.90 8.66
N ASP A 40 -6.77 1.73 7.93
CA ASP A 40 -8.07 2.23 8.36
C ASP A 40 -9.15 1.22 7.96
N GLN A 41 -9.97 0.80 8.94
CA GLN A 41 -11.03 -0.17 8.73
C GLN A 41 -12.02 0.30 7.65
N GLU A 42 -12.25 1.61 7.51
CA GLU A 42 -13.19 2.14 6.53
C GLU A 42 -12.80 1.81 5.08
N LEU A 43 -11.50 1.65 4.82
CA LEU A 43 -10.96 1.29 3.51
C LEU A 43 -11.24 -0.16 3.12
N LEU A 44 -11.48 -1.03 4.10
CA LEU A 44 -11.72 -2.47 3.91
C LEU A 44 -13.20 -2.83 3.76
N TYR A 45 -14.10 -1.87 3.96
CA TYR A 45 -15.50 -2.08 3.63
C TYR A 45 -15.72 -2.22 2.13
N ASN A 46 -16.94 -2.60 1.74
CA ASN A 46 -17.30 -2.93 0.37
C ASN A 46 -17.44 -1.68 -0.52
N ASN A 47 -16.34 -0.94 -0.65
CA ASN A 47 -16.22 0.26 -1.47
C ASN A 47 -15.96 -0.15 -2.91
N ALA A 48 -16.62 0.53 -3.85
CA ALA A 48 -16.30 0.38 -5.27
C ALA A 48 -14.94 1.04 -5.54
N LEU A 49 -13.88 0.23 -5.59
CA LEU A 49 -12.51 0.69 -5.87
C LEU A 49 -12.15 0.69 -7.36
N SER A 50 -13.08 0.31 -8.23
CA SER A 50 -12.89 0.28 -9.68
C SER A 50 -13.74 1.33 -10.40
N LEU A 51 -13.18 1.88 -11.47
CA LEU A 51 -13.82 2.84 -12.36
C LEU A 51 -13.82 2.30 -13.78
N ASP A 52 -14.92 2.43 -14.50
CA ASP A 52 -14.94 2.18 -15.95
C ASP A 52 -14.19 3.30 -16.69
N GLY A 53 -12.98 2.98 -17.12
CA GLY A 53 -12.10 3.90 -17.85
C GLY A 53 -12.45 4.10 -19.32
N THR A 54 -13.45 3.39 -19.88
CA THR A 54 -13.72 3.36 -21.32
C THR A 54 -13.88 4.75 -21.92
N LYS A 55 -14.58 5.65 -21.23
CA LYS A 55 -14.80 7.02 -21.71
C LYS A 55 -13.49 7.81 -21.83
N VAL A 56 -12.58 7.68 -20.87
CA VAL A 56 -11.28 8.37 -20.89
C VAL A 56 -10.45 7.85 -22.07
N CYS A 57 -10.31 6.53 -22.19
CA CYS A 57 -9.53 5.92 -23.27
C CYS A 57 -10.02 6.33 -24.67
N VAL A 58 -11.33 6.27 -24.90
CA VAL A 58 -11.90 6.60 -26.23
C VAL A 58 -11.85 8.10 -26.53
N SER A 59 -12.10 8.96 -25.54
CA SER A 59 -12.20 10.41 -25.77
C SER A 59 -10.85 11.12 -25.85
N THR A 60 -9.81 10.61 -25.17
CA THR A 60 -8.49 11.27 -25.11
C THR A 60 -7.39 10.50 -25.84
N GLY A 61 -7.64 9.23 -26.21
CA GLY A 61 -6.60 8.32 -26.70
C GLY A 61 -5.68 7.79 -25.59
N PHE A 62 -6.01 8.02 -24.32
CA PHE A 62 -5.24 7.52 -23.19
C PHE A 62 -5.19 5.99 -23.18
N THR A 63 -3.98 5.44 -23.05
CA THR A 63 -3.73 4.00 -22.98
C THR A 63 -3.04 3.69 -21.66
N TYR A 64 -3.54 2.67 -20.95
CA TYR A 64 -2.92 2.21 -19.71
C TYR A 64 -1.56 1.55 -19.98
N GLU A 65 -0.50 2.11 -19.42
CA GLU A 65 0.83 1.49 -19.42
C GLU A 65 0.86 0.26 -18.49
N HIS A 66 0.15 0.34 -17.36
CA HIS A 66 -0.03 -0.76 -16.41
C HIS A 66 -1.52 -1.16 -16.31
N PRO A 67 -2.06 -1.94 -17.26
CA PRO A 67 -3.51 -2.27 -17.31
C PRO A 67 -3.96 -3.22 -16.20
N LYS A 68 -3.01 -3.86 -15.50
CA LYS A 68 -3.26 -4.78 -14.40
C LYS A 68 -2.29 -4.49 -13.26
N LEU A 69 -2.78 -4.62 -12.04
CA LEU A 69 -1.92 -4.67 -10.89
C LEU A 69 -1.17 -6.00 -10.90
N THR A 70 0.16 -5.94 -10.88
CA THR A 70 1.02 -7.13 -10.78
C THR A 70 1.97 -6.98 -9.61
N THR A 71 2.51 -8.10 -9.15
CA THR A 71 3.51 -8.12 -8.08
C THR A 71 4.74 -7.32 -8.47
N GLU A 72 5.13 -7.36 -9.74
CA GLU A 72 6.29 -6.65 -10.28
C GLU A 72 6.10 -5.13 -10.18
N SER A 73 4.93 -4.60 -10.59
CA SER A 73 4.63 -3.17 -10.45
C SER A 73 4.62 -2.72 -9.00
N LEU A 74 4.13 -3.56 -8.07
CA LEU A 74 4.17 -3.25 -6.64
C LEU A 74 5.60 -3.21 -6.09
N ARG A 75 6.47 -4.13 -6.54
CA ARG A 75 7.89 -4.14 -6.15
C ARG A 75 8.64 -2.93 -6.70
N GLU A 76 8.31 -2.49 -7.90
CA GLU A 76 8.84 -1.25 -8.48
C GLU A 76 8.53 -0.04 -7.60
N VAL A 77 7.26 0.12 -7.20
CA VAL A 77 6.84 1.20 -6.27
C VAL A 77 7.60 1.14 -4.94
N ILE A 78 7.80 -0.06 -4.37
CA ILE A 78 8.59 -0.22 -3.13
C ILE A 78 10.06 0.17 -3.36
N THR A 79 10.62 -0.20 -4.51
CA THR A 79 12.00 0.13 -4.87
C THR A 79 12.17 1.64 -4.96
N ASP A 80 11.23 2.34 -5.61
CA ASP A 80 11.23 3.81 -5.68
C ASP A 80 11.22 4.44 -4.27
N PHE A 81 10.40 3.91 -3.36
CA PHE A 81 10.36 4.41 -1.98
C PHE A 81 11.67 4.14 -1.21
N GLN A 82 12.35 3.02 -1.49
CA GLN A 82 13.66 2.71 -0.91
C GLN A 82 14.75 3.64 -1.46
N GLU A 83 14.70 3.98 -2.74
CA GLU A 83 15.63 4.93 -3.38
C GLU A 83 15.43 6.36 -2.86
N LEU A 84 14.18 6.75 -2.60
CA LEU A 84 13.83 8.02 -1.95
C LEU A 84 14.20 8.06 -0.46
N GLY A 85 14.62 6.94 0.13
CA GLY A 85 15.01 6.85 1.53
C GLY A 85 13.84 6.99 2.51
N ILE A 86 12.61 6.71 2.06
CA ILE A 86 11.40 6.76 2.89
C ILE A 86 10.84 5.37 3.23
N TRP A 87 11.46 4.31 2.71
CA TRP A 87 11.11 2.92 3.00
C TRP A 87 12.36 2.13 3.44
N PRO A 88 12.26 1.26 4.46
CA PRO A 88 13.38 0.43 4.92
C PRO A 88 13.91 -0.49 3.82
N LYS A 89 15.23 -0.56 3.66
CA LYS A 89 15.83 -1.51 2.72
C LYS A 89 15.79 -2.93 3.30
N ASP A 90 15.66 -3.90 2.40
CA ASP A 90 15.75 -5.31 2.80
C ASP A 90 17.12 -5.56 3.43
N SER A 91 17.14 -5.78 4.74
CA SER A 91 18.33 -6.29 5.42
C SER A 91 18.47 -7.77 5.06
N ASN A 92 19.29 -8.11 4.07
CA ASN A 92 19.80 -9.47 3.93
C ASN A 92 20.61 -9.87 5.17
#